data_AF-A0A940VEW1-F1
#
_entry.id   AF-A0A940VEW1-F1
#
_cell.length_a   1.000
_cell.length_b   1.000
_cell.length_c   1.000
_cell.angle_alpha   90.00
_cell.angle_beta   90.00
_cell.angle_gamma   90.00
#
_symmetry.space_group_name_H-M   'P 1'
#
loop_
_entity.id
_entity.type
_entity.pdbx_description
1 polymer ?
#
loop_
_entity_poly.entity_id
_entity_poly.type
_entity_poly.pdbx_seq_one_letter_code
_entity_poly.pdbx_strand_id
1 'polypeptide(L)'
;EGESHGLSVFLRDGRSIFHTYSTYARGADLLLGTYNYLDLTALGRQEDWEEPPGRSDGPFMAWLRRHDRYDVERAASCCGSETRPSAERIAG
;
A
#
# COMPACT_ATOMS: atom_id res chain seq x y z
N GLU A 1 2.32 17.18 -5.80
CA GLU A 1 2.17 16.43 -7.06
C GLU A 1 2.91 15.12 -6.88
N GLY A 2 2.25 13.98 -7.08
CA GLY A 2 2.79 12.65 -6.75
C GLY A 2 2.61 11.67 -7.90
N GLU A 3 3.52 10.71 -8.00
CA GLU A 3 3.42 9.58 -8.91
C GLU A 3 2.21 8.72 -8.53
N SER A 4 1.32 8.44 -9.49
CA SER A 4 0.17 7.55 -9.31
C SER A 4 0.37 6.26 -10.08
N HIS A 5 -0.26 5.19 -9.63
CA HIS A 5 -0.21 3.91 -10.33
C HIS A 5 -1.05 3.96 -11.62
N GLY A 6 -0.56 3.29 -12.65
CA GLY A 6 -1.23 3.17 -13.94
C GLY A 6 -0.81 1.90 -14.65
N LEU A 7 -1.66 1.44 -15.56
CA LEU A 7 -1.40 0.31 -16.45
C LEU A 7 -1.45 0.82 -17.88
N SER A 8 -0.46 0.43 -18.68
CA SER A 8 -0.42 0.69 -20.12
C SER A 8 -0.16 -0.60 -20.89
N VAL A 9 -0.86 -0.80 -22.01
CA VAL A 9 -0.70 -1.96 -22.90
C VAL A 9 -0.21 -1.50 -24.26
N PHE A 10 0.87 -2.12 -24.71
CA PHE A 10 1.51 -1.81 -25.98
C PHE A 10 1.44 -3.01 -26.93
N LEU A 11 1.14 -2.74 -28.19
CA LEU A 11 1.22 -3.71 -29.28
C LEU A 11 2.43 -3.38 -30.15
N ARG A 12 3.25 -4.38 -30.44
CA ARG A 12 4.38 -4.24 -31.37
C ARG A 12 4.04 -4.94 -32.69
N ASP A 13 4.20 -4.21 -33.79
CA ASP A 13 4.11 -4.75 -35.15
C ASP A 13 5.35 -4.33 -35.96
N GLY A 14 6.23 -5.30 -36.21
CA GLY A 14 7.55 -5.07 -36.80
C GLY A 14 8.40 -4.07 -36.00
N ARG A 15 8.62 -2.89 -36.61
CA ARG A 15 9.39 -1.77 -36.01
C ARG A 15 8.49 -0.73 -35.31
N SER A 16 7.18 -0.85 -35.43
CA SER A 16 6.22 0.08 -34.85
C SER A 16 5.75 -0.41 -33.48
N ILE A 17 5.56 0.52 -32.55
CA ILE A 17 4.97 0.27 -31.22
C ILE A 17 3.75 1.17 -31.08
N PHE A 18 2.61 0.57 -30.74
CA PHE A 18 1.34 1.25 -30.56
C PHE A 18 0.94 1.20 -29.09
N HIS A 19 0.50 2.33 -28.55
CA HIS A 19 -0.09 2.40 -27.23
C HIS A 19 -1.60 2.17 -27.37
N THR A 20 -2.05 0.98 -26.97
CA THR A 20 -3.41 0.49 -27.30
C THR A 20 -4.41 0.70 -26.18
N TYR A 21 -3.94 0.80 -24.93
CA TYR A 21 -4.79 0.99 -23.76
C TYR A 21 -3.98 1.61 -22.63
N SER A 22 -4.60 2.51 -21.88
CA SER A 22 -4.10 2.99 -20.60
C SER A 22 -5.23 3.19 -19.61
N THR A 23 -4.96 2.91 -18.34
CA THR A 23 -5.88 3.14 -17.25
C THR A 23 -5.15 3.53 -15.98
N TYR A 24 -5.83 4.26 -15.10
CA TYR A 24 -5.30 4.82 -13.86
C TYR A 24 -6.33 4.63 -12.75
N ALA A 25 -5.90 4.86 -11.50
CA ALA A 25 -6.77 4.77 -10.33
C ALA A 25 -7.57 3.44 -10.34
N ARG A 26 -8.88 3.49 -10.09
CA ARG A 26 -9.75 2.30 -9.98
C ARG A 26 -9.81 1.46 -11.24
N GLY A 27 -9.44 1.99 -12.40
CA GLY A 27 -9.41 1.18 -13.62
C GLY A 27 -8.27 0.16 -13.63
N ALA A 28 -7.30 0.25 -12.72
CA ALA A 28 -6.30 -0.78 -12.47
C ALA A 28 -6.72 -1.82 -11.42
N ASP A 29 -7.79 -1.59 -10.64
CA ASP A 29 -8.20 -2.44 -9.51
C ASP A 29 -8.42 -3.90 -9.92
N LEU A 30 -8.95 -4.14 -11.12
CA LEU A 30 -9.18 -5.49 -11.65
C LEU A 30 -7.91 -6.36 -11.68
N LEU A 31 -6.74 -5.73 -11.79
CA LEU A 31 -5.45 -6.43 -11.83
C LEU A 31 -4.83 -6.60 -10.44
N LEU A 32 -5.39 -5.96 -9.41
CA LEU A 32 -4.96 -6.04 -8.03
C LEU A 32 -5.81 -7.08 -7.29
N GLY A 33 -5.45 -8.35 -7.47
CA GLY A 33 -6.20 -9.48 -6.90
C GLY A 33 -6.45 -9.39 -5.39
N THR A 34 -5.52 -8.81 -4.63
CA THR A 34 -5.68 -8.59 -3.17
C THR A 34 -6.94 -7.79 -2.84
N TYR A 35 -7.22 -6.73 -3.61
CA TYR A 35 -8.40 -5.91 -3.38
C TYR A 35 -9.69 -6.67 -3.62
N ASN A 36 -9.72 -7.47 -4.70
CA ASN A 36 -10.86 -8.32 -5.01
C ASN A 36 -11.15 -9.32 -3.88
N TYR A 37 -10.12 -9.87 -3.24
CA TYR A 37 -10.31 -10.78 -2.10
C TYR A 37 -10.81 -10.07 -0.84
N LEU A 38 -10.32 -8.85 -0.57
CA LEU A 38 -10.76 -8.06 0.59
C LEU A 38 -12.23 -7.65 0.47
N ASP A 39 -12.69 -7.32 -0.74
CA ASP A 39 -14.09 -6.99 -1.03
C ASP A 39 -15.06 -8.14 -0.73
N LEU A 40 -14.58 -9.39 -0.68
CA LEU A 40 -15.39 -10.56 -0.30
C LEU A 40 -15.55 -10.71 1.22
N THR A 41 -14.74 -10.00 2.01
CA THR A 41 -14.76 -10.11 3.47
C THR A 41 -15.75 -9.11 4.08
N ALA A 42 -16.28 -9.42 5.26
CA ALA A 42 -17.21 -8.52 5.97
C ALA A 42 -16.61 -7.13 6.31
N LEU A 43 -15.29 -7.05 6.39
CA LEU A 43 -14.57 -5.82 6.69
C LEU A 43 -14.16 -5.02 5.44
N GLY A 44 -14.37 -5.54 4.24
CA GLY A 44 -14.00 -4.84 3.01
C GLY A 44 -12.50 -4.53 2.94
N ARG A 45 -12.16 -3.43 2.27
CA ARG A 45 -10.78 -2.95 2.11
C ARG A 45 -10.35 -1.98 3.20
N GLN A 46 -11.26 -1.59 4.09
CA GLN A 46 -10.99 -0.67 5.21
C GLN A 46 -10.43 0.67 4.72
N GLU A 47 -11.02 1.20 3.64
CA GLU A 47 -10.67 2.51 3.07
C GLU A 47 -11.69 3.58 3.52
N ASP A 48 -11.28 4.85 3.51
CA ASP A 48 -12.07 5.99 4.01
C ASP A 48 -13.36 6.26 3.23
N TRP A 49 -13.43 5.81 1.98
CA TRP A 49 -14.60 5.92 1.11
C TRP A 49 -15.63 4.80 1.30
N GLU A 50 -15.36 3.79 2.12
CA GLU A 50 -16.30 2.70 2.38
C GLU A 50 -17.43 3.10 3.34
N GLU A 51 -18.60 2.51 3.11
CA GLU A 51 -19.78 2.68 3.96
C GLU A 51 -19.97 1.47 4.89
N PRO A 52 -20.41 1.67 6.15
CA PRO A 52 -20.56 2.97 6.83
C PRO A 52 -19.19 3.62 7.12
N PRO A 53 -19.13 4.94 7.31
CA PRO A 53 -17.88 5.64 7.60
C PRO A 53 -17.25 5.19 8.92
N GLY A 54 -15.93 5.33 9.03
CA GLY A 54 -15.16 4.94 10.23
C GLY A 54 -14.50 3.56 10.14
N ARG A 55 -14.38 3.01 8.93
CA ARG A 55 -13.72 1.73 8.65
C ARG A 55 -12.21 1.82 8.46
N SER A 56 -11.69 3.00 8.11
CA SER A 56 -10.26 3.24 7.86
C SER A 56 -9.58 4.00 9.00
N ASP A 57 -8.31 3.68 9.26
CA ASP A 57 -7.41 4.40 10.17
C ASP A 57 -6.77 5.65 9.52
N GLY A 58 -7.06 5.92 8.25
CA GLY A 58 -6.49 7.06 7.52
C GLY A 58 -7.11 7.31 6.14
N PRO A 59 -6.60 8.29 5.38
CA PRO A 59 -7.08 8.57 4.03
C PRO A 59 -6.80 7.40 3.06
N PHE A 60 -7.42 7.43 1.88
CA PHE A 60 -7.17 6.48 0.80
C PHE A 60 -5.70 6.07 0.68
N MET A 61 -5.42 4.76 0.76
CA MET A 61 -4.07 4.18 0.66
C MET A 61 -3.09 4.62 1.76
N ALA A 62 -3.56 5.06 2.94
CA ALA A 62 -2.68 5.43 4.07
C ALA A 62 -1.76 4.30 4.53
N TRP A 63 -2.15 3.05 4.30
CA TRP A 63 -1.35 1.85 4.57
C TRP A 63 -0.17 1.66 3.60
N LEU A 64 -0.18 2.30 2.42
CA LEU A 64 0.87 2.15 1.41
C LEU A 64 2.10 2.98 1.80
N ARG A 65 3.11 2.31 2.36
CA ARG A 65 4.42 2.92 2.63
C ARG A 65 5.46 2.45 1.60
N ARG A 66 6.18 3.40 1.00
CA ARG A 66 7.32 3.07 0.12
C ARG A 66 8.40 2.33 0.91
N HIS A 67 9.04 1.35 0.27
CA HIS A 67 9.99 0.45 0.93
C HIS A 67 11.16 1.19 1.61
N ASP A 68 11.67 2.24 0.97
CA ASP A 68 12.73 3.11 1.48
C ASP A 68 12.31 3.95 2.69
N ARG A 69 11.01 4.05 2.94
CA ARG A 69 10.47 4.87 4.02
C ARG A 69 10.22 4.08 5.27
N TYR A 70 10.30 2.74 5.29
CA TYR A 70 10.12 1.98 6.53
C TYR A 70 11.20 2.34 7.55
N ASP A 71 10.80 2.55 8.80
CA ASP A 71 11.76 2.60 9.90
C ASP A 71 12.32 1.20 10.07
N VAL A 72 13.54 1.00 9.61
CA VAL A 72 14.32 -0.19 9.96
C VAL A 72 14.73 -0.02 11.41
N GLU A 73 13.85 -0.40 12.34
CA GLU A 73 14.33 -0.79 13.65
C GLU A 73 15.26 -1.97 13.43
N ARG A 74 16.56 -1.70 13.59
CA ARG A 74 17.60 -2.70 13.45
C ARG A 74 17.40 -3.72 14.56
N ALA A 75 16.63 -4.77 14.27
CA ALA A 75 16.43 -5.86 15.20
C ALA A 75 17.80 -6.35 15.65
N ALA A 76 18.01 -6.36 16.97
CA ALA A 76 19.26 -6.79 17.56
C ALA A 76 19.60 -8.19 17.03
N SER A 77 20.73 -8.29 16.34
CA SER A 77 21.35 -9.56 16.00
C SER A 77 21.42 -10.39 17.27
N CYS A 78 20.94 -11.63 17.18
CA CYS A 78 20.86 -12.59 18.30
C CYS A 78 22.22 -12.88 18.97
N CYS A 79 23.32 -12.32 18.45
CA CYS A 79 24.65 -12.41 19.05
C CYS A 79 25.30 -11.01 19.19
N GLY A 80 25.08 -10.37 20.34
CA GLY A 80 25.88 -9.27 20.93
C GLY A 80 25.48 -7.84 20.50
N SER A 81 25.33 -6.84 21.37
CA SER A 81 25.40 -6.73 22.83
C SER A 81 24.54 -5.53 23.26
N GLU A 82 23.88 -5.72 24.39
CA GLU A 82 22.88 -4.91 25.09
C GLU A 82 23.17 -3.41 25.28
N THR A 83 22.13 -2.56 25.27
CA THR A 83 21.76 -1.68 26.42
C THR A 83 20.33 -1.15 26.26
N ARG A 84 19.40 -1.50 27.17
CA ARG A 84 18.19 -0.71 27.52
C ARG A 84 18.57 0.17 28.73
N PRO A 85 18.11 1.43 28.89
CA PRO A 85 16.69 1.75 29.18
C PRO A 85 16.24 3.08 28.51
N SER A 86 14.96 3.44 28.40
CA SER A 86 14.11 3.91 29.51
C SER A 86 12.64 3.75 29.16
N ALA A 87 11.91 3.08 30.06
CA ALA A 87 10.49 3.25 30.22
C ALA A 87 10.29 4.25 31.38
N GLU A 88 9.92 5.47 31.05
CA GLU A 88 9.22 6.44 31.88
C GLU A 88 8.16 7.06 30.96
N ARG A 89 6.87 7.14 31.25
CA ARG A 89 6.13 7.05 32.51
C ARG A 89 4.64 6.93 32.12
N ILE A 90 3.96 5.84 32.45
CA ILE A 90 2.50 5.84 32.61
C ILE A 90 2.23 5.51 34.08
N ALA A 91 1.98 6.56 34.86
CA ALA A 91 1.30 6.49 36.13
C ALA A 91 0.68 7.87 36.38
N GLY A 92 -0.65 7.92 36.46
CA GLY A 92 -1.46 9.12 36.70
C GLY A 92 -2.74 9.08 35.90
#